data_AF-A0A835IAX7-F1
#
_entry.id   AF-A0A835IAX7-F1
#
_cell.length_a   1.000
_cell.length_b   1.000
_cell.length_c   1.000
_cell.angle_alpha   90.00
_cell.angle_beta   90.00
_cell.angle_gamma   90.00
#
_symmetry.space_group_name_H-M   'P 1'
#
loop_
_entity.id
_entity.type
_entity.pdbx_description
1 polymer ?
#
loop_
_entity_poly.entity_id
_entity_poly.type
_entity_poly.pdbx_seq_one_letter_code
_entity_poly.pdbx_strand_id
1 'polypeptide(L)'
;MEQQPISSQVKINKTQTTLTLTTTDGKLRWNDGSRERCITIEREVLGFGIEEKEGFLVRVKALVEKESGSCIIRGGGIDKGGGKGIRKREDFLFQFFDEDSFKIFCQKFREFLDSLDRPKRLLVIVNPFGGKRIALKIYNDEVKPLLDAADIEYTMQETQYQLHAKEIVRSLDLSRYDGVVCVSGDGILVEVVNGLLERKDWDTAIKMPLGIVLAGLLLY
;
A
#
# COMPACT_ATOMS: atom_id res chain seq x y z
N MET A 1 -11.04 -25.91 4.13
CA MET A 1 -11.66 -25.95 2.79
C MET A 1 -10.65 -25.33 1.84
N GLU A 2 -10.04 -26.14 0.98
CA GLU A 2 -9.11 -25.65 -0.05
C GLU A 2 -9.90 -24.76 -1.02
N GLN A 3 -9.61 -23.46 -1.05
CA GLN A 3 -10.19 -22.58 -2.05
C GLN A 3 -9.45 -22.82 -3.38
N GLN A 4 -10.17 -23.32 -4.38
CA GLN A 4 -9.61 -23.56 -5.71
C GLN A 4 -9.17 -22.23 -6.37
N PRO A 5 -8.10 -22.25 -7.17
CA PRO A 5 -7.68 -21.08 -7.93
C PRO A 5 -8.77 -20.68 -8.92
N ILE A 6 -9.05 -19.38 -9.00
CA ILE A 6 -10.03 -18.82 -9.93
C ILE A 6 -9.28 -18.41 -11.19
N SER A 7 -9.64 -18.97 -12.33
CA SER A 7 -9.05 -18.64 -13.62
C SER A 7 -10.10 -18.02 -14.54
N SER A 8 -9.80 -16.83 -15.07
CA SER A 8 -10.70 -16.09 -15.97
C SER A 8 -9.95 -15.67 -17.23
N GLN A 9 -10.64 -15.67 -18.37
CA GLN A 9 -10.10 -15.10 -19.61
C GLN A 9 -10.19 -13.58 -19.56
N VAL A 10 -9.06 -12.90 -19.74
CA VAL A 10 -8.98 -11.44 -19.73
C VAL A 10 -8.11 -10.94 -20.88
N LYS A 11 -8.25 -9.68 -21.23
CA LYS A 11 -7.38 -8.98 -22.16
C LYS A 11 -6.54 -7.96 -21.40
N ILE A 12 -5.22 -8.07 -21.54
CA ILE A 12 -4.22 -7.14 -21.00
C ILE A 12 -3.30 -6.70 -22.14
N ASN A 13 -2.97 -5.41 -22.24
CA ASN A 13 -2.07 -4.89 -23.28
C ASN A 13 -2.43 -5.31 -24.72
N LYS A 14 -3.72 -5.48 -25.01
CA LYS A 14 -4.29 -6.01 -26.28
C LYS A 14 -4.09 -7.51 -26.53
N THR A 15 -3.46 -8.24 -25.61
CA THR A 15 -3.26 -9.69 -25.65
C THR A 15 -4.31 -10.39 -24.79
N GLN A 16 -4.95 -11.44 -25.31
CA GLN A 16 -5.84 -12.29 -24.53
C GLN A 16 -5.03 -13.31 -23.72
N THR A 17 -5.34 -13.43 -22.44
CA THR A 17 -4.59 -14.27 -21.49
C THR A 17 -5.49 -14.83 -20.40
N THR A 18 -5.01 -15.85 -19.71
CA THR A 18 -5.67 -16.40 -18.52
C THR A 18 -5.13 -15.71 -17.28
N LEU A 19 -6.00 -15.00 -16.55
CA LEU A 19 -5.71 -14.46 -15.24
C LEU A 19 -6.09 -15.51 -14.19
N THR A 20 -5.14 -15.90 -13.34
CA THR A 20 -5.36 -16.86 -12.27
C THR A 20 -5.11 -16.22 -10.91
N LEU A 21 -6.13 -16.21 -10.07
CA LEU A 21 -6.09 -15.80 -8.68
C LEU A 21 -6.02 -17.04 -7.78
N THR A 22 -4.89 -17.25 -7.12
CA THR A 22 -4.72 -18.31 -6.12
C THR A 22 -4.88 -17.71 -4.73
N THR A 23 -6.03 -17.92 -4.10
CA THR A 23 -6.33 -17.36 -2.76
C THR A 23 -5.57 -18.06 -1.63
N THR A 24 -5.08 -19.29 -1.81
CA THR A 24 -4.24 -19.97 -0.81
C THR A 24 -2.87 -19.32 -0.64
N ASP A 25 -2.29 -18.86 -1.75
CA ASP A 25 -0.93 -18.32 -1.80
C ASP A 25 -0.92 -16.80 -1.93
N GLY A 26 -2.11 -16.19 -2.08
CA GLY A 26 -2.27 -14.75 -2.32
C GLY A 26 -1.59 -14.28 -3.60
N LYS A 27 -1.56 -15.12 -4.65
CA LYS A 27 -0.82 -14.84 -5.89
C LYS A 27 -1.78 -14.57 -7.04
N LEU A 28 -1.47 -13.54 -7.81
CA LEU A 28 -2.13 -13.20 -9.07
C LEU A 28 -1.18 -13.47 -10.23
N ARG A 29 -1.55 -14.36 -11.15
CA ARG A 29 -0.72 -14.82 -12.28
C ARG A 29 -1.40 -14.56 -13.60
N TRP A 30 -0.64 -14.09 -14.60
CA TRP A 30 -1.11 -13.94 -15.98
C TRP A 30 0.07 -14.01 -16.95
N ASN A 31 -0.21 -14.21 -18.24
CA ASN A 31 0.81 -14.14 -19.29
C ASN A 31 0.63 -12.84 -20.09
N ASP A 32 1.69 -12.03 -20.23
CA ASP A 32 1.69 -10.77 -20.98
C ASP A 32 2.17 -10.95 -22.44
N GLY A 33 2.00 -12.16 -22.99
CA GLY A 33 2.39 -12.54 -24.35
C GLY A 33 3.86 -12.91 -24.53
N SER A 34 4.76 -12.36 -23.71
CA SER A 34 6.21 -12.65 -23.73
C SER A 34 6.69 -13.48 -22.54
N ARG A 35 6.07 -13.32 -21.38
CA ARG A 35 6.46 -13.98 -20.12
C ARG A 35 5.26 -14.17 -19.20
N GLU A 36 5.33 -15.21 -18.38
CA GLU A 36 4.45 -15.35 -17.23
C GLU A 36 4.83 -14.29 -16.17
N ARG A 37 3.84 -13.57 -15.69
CA ARG A 37 3.93 -12.58 -14.63
C ARG A 37 3.18 -13.13 -13.42
N CYS A 38 3.79 -12.98 -12.25
CA CYS A 38 3.20 -13.34 -10.98
C CYS A 38 3.44 -12.20 -10.01
N ILE A 39 2.39 -11.72 -9.36
CA ILE A 39 2.50 -10.77 -8.24
C ILE A 39 1.91 -11.38 -6.97
N THR A 40 2.50 -11.06 -5.83
CA THR A 40 2.03 -11.43 -4.51
C THR A 40 1.17 -10.31 -3.96
N ILE A 41 -0.13 -10.56 -3.80
CA ILE A 41 -1.13 -9.53 -3.45
C ILE A 41 -0.78 -8.84 -2.14
N GLU A 42 -0.36 -9.60 -1.12
CA GLU A 42 0.02 -9.08 0.19
C GLU A 42 1.12 -8.01 0.11
N ARG A 43 2.12 -8.21 -0.75
CA ARG A 43 3.34 -7.40 -0.79
C ARG A 43 3.34 -6.34 -1.88
N GLU A 44 2.77 -6.66 -3.04
CA GLU A 44 2.95 -5.89 -4.27
C GLU A 44 1.68 -5.14 -4.67
N VAL A 45 0.49 -5.66 -4.35
CA VAL A 45 -0.76 -4.97 -4.70
C VAL A 45 -1.04 -3.88 -3.66
N LEU A 46 -1.14 -2.64 -4.14
CA LEU A 46 -1.57 -1.50 -3.33
C LEU A 46 -3.10 -1.52 -3.16
N GLY A 47 -3.82 -1.64 -4.27
CA GLY A 47 -5.28 -1.64 -4.30
C GLY A 47 -5.80 -2.01 -5.69
N PHE A 48 -7.13 -2.03 -5.83
CA PHE A 48 -7.78 -2.21 -7.12
C PHE A 48 -8.94 -1.24 -7.30
N GLY A 49 -9.29 -0.96 -8.55
CA GLY A 49 -10.42 -0.13 -8.93
C GLY A 49 -11.17 -0.76 -10.10
N ILE A 50 -12.47 -0.44 -10.17
CA ILE A 50 -13.33 -0.84 -11.28
C ILE A 50 -13.54 0.39 -12.16
N GLU A 51 -13.33 0.26 -13.46
CA GLU A 51 -13.51 1.35 -14.42
C GLU A 51 -14.92 1.29 -15.02
N GLU A 52 -15.88 1.94 -14.36
CA GLU A 52 -17.31 1.88 -14.72
C GLU A 52 -17.62 2.32 -16.17
N LYS A 53 -16.73 3.10 -16.79
CA LYS A 53 -16.93 3.68 -18.13
C LYS A 53 -16.54 2.75 -19.29
N GLU A 54 -15.70 1.73 -19.06
CA GLU A 54 -15.15 0.86 -20.12
C GLU A 54 -15.63 -0.61 -20.02
N GLY A 55 -16.73 -0.85 -19.31
CA GLY A 55 -17.28 -2.21 -19.12
C GLY A 55 -16.50 -2.99 -18.06
N PHE A 56 -16.42 -4.31 -18.20
CA PHE A 56 -15.82 -5.24 -17.21
C PHE A 56 -14.29 -5.11 -17.07
N LEU A 57 -13.80 -3.91 -16.77
CA LEU A 57 -12.39 -3.55 -16.69
C LEU A 57 -11.97 -3.36 -15.23
N VAL A 58 -10.98 -4.13 -14.81
CA VAL A 58 -10.37 -4.04 -13.47
C VAL A 58 -8.98 -3.44 -13.59
N ARG A 59 -8.73 -2.39 -12.80
CA ARG A 59 -7.39 -1.81 -12.59
C ARG A 59 -6.80 -2.35 -11.30
N VAL A 60 -5.70 -3.09 -11.38
CA VAL A 60 -4.90 -3.49 -10.22
C VAL A 60 -3.68 -2.59 -10.15
N LYS A 61 -3.56 -1.82 -9.06
CA LYS A 61 -2.43 -0.91 -8.80
C LYS A 61 -1.39 -1.66 -7.98
N ALA A 62 -0.17 -1.81 -8.50
CA ALA A 62 0.88 -2.57 -7.83
C ALA A 62 2.23 -1.84 -7.81
N LEU A 63 3.07 -2.20 -6.84
CA LEU A 63 4.49 -1.86 -6.79
C LEU A 63 5.28 -3.08 -7.27
N VAL A 64 5.90 -2.94 -8.44
CA VAL A 64 6.69 -4.01 -9.07
C VAL A 64 8.16 -3.67 -8.99
N GLU A 65 8.99 -4.64 -8.64
CA GLU A 65 10.44 -4.47 -8.67
C GLU A 65 10.93 -4.39 -10.13
N LYS A 66 11.68 -3.33 -10.43
CA LYS A 66 12.33 -3.17 -11.74
C LYS A 66 13.53 -4.11 -11.79
N GLU A 67 13.35 -5.29 -12.37
CA GLU A 67 14.46 -6.21 -12.60
C GLU A 67 15.42 -5.63 -13.62
N SER A 68 16.69 -5.49 -13.22
CA SER A 68 17.83 -5.57 -14.13
C SER A 68 18.03 -7.04 -14.54
N GLY A 69 17.06 -7.61 -15.26
CA GLY A 69 17.13 -8.96 -15.83
C GLY A 69 16.75 -10.11 -14.88
N SER A 70 15.92 -11.01 -15.41
CA SER A 70 15.55 -12.35 -14.90
C SER A 70 14.54 -12.43 -13.75
N CYS A 71 13.31 -12.81 -14.14
CA CYS A 71 12.23 -13.26 -13.27
C CYS A 71 12.70 -14.33 -12.28
N ILE A 72 12.33 -14.19 -11.01
CA ILE A 72 12.34 -15.33 -10.08
C ILE A 72 10.94 -15.49 -9.48
N ILE A 73 10.36 -16.66 -9.74
CA ILE A 73 9.31 -17.24 -8.93
C ILE A 73 9.85 -17.35 -7.50
N ARG A 74 9.55 -16.38 -6.64
CA ARG A 74 9.87 -16.51 -5.21
C ARG A 74 8.81 -17.42 -4.56
N GLY A 75 9.19 -18.68 -4.39
CA GLY A 75 8.62 -19.57 -3.40
C GLY A 75 8.87 -19.01 -2.00
N GLY A 76 7.97 -19.31 -1.06
CA GLY A 76 7.95 -18.77 0.29
C GLY A 76 9.32 -18.85 0.98
N GLY A 77 9.83 -17.69 1.39
CA GLY A 77 11.04 -17.53 2.17
C GLY A 77 11.00 -16.20 2.90
N ILE A 78 11.39 -16.21 4.17
CA ILE A 78 11.61 -15.01 4.98
C ILE A 78 12.79 -14.27 4.36
N ASP A 79 12.52 -13.19 3.62
CA ASP A 79 13.55 -12.36 3.00
C ASP A 79 14.29 -11.55 4.07
N LYS A 80 15.42 -12.09 4.51
CA LYS A 80 16.52 -11.32 5.08
C LYS A 80 17.40 -10.84 3.92
N GLY A 81 17.29 -9.57 3.51
CA GLY A 81 18.33 -8.94 2.68
C GLY A 81 17.84 -7.92 1.64
N GLY A 82 17.77 -6.65 2.03
CA GLY A 82 18.63 -5.57 1.52
C GLY A 82 19.01 -5.44 0.03
N GLY A 83 18.23 -5.95 -0.92
CA GLY A 83 18.39 -5.60 -2.34
C GLY A 83 17.64 -4.31 -2.66
N LYS A 84 18.34 -3.20 -2.94
CA LYS A 84 17.75 -1.91 -3.34
C LYS A 84 17.24 -1.96 -4.79
N GLY A 85 16.32 -2.87 -5.09
CA GLY A 85 15.57 -2.87 -6.33
C GLY A 85 14.70 -1.63 -6.39
N ILE A 86 14.80 -0.84 -7.46
CA ILE A 86 13.91 0.31 -7.65
C ILE A 86 12.52 -0.26 -7.90
N ARG A 87 11.61 -0.08 -6.94
CA ARG A 87 10.20 -0.41 -7.12
C ARG A 87 9.55 0.68 -7.94
N LYS A 88 8.84 0.29 -9.00
CA LYS A 88 8.06 1.19 -9.84
C LYS A 88 6.59 0.85 -9.64
N ARG A 89 5.78 1.89 -9.46
CA ARG A 89 4.33 1.74 -9.54
C ARG A 89 3.92 1.38 -10.97
N GLU A 90 3.15 0.31 -11.11
CA GLU A 90 2.61 -0.17 -12.37
C GLU A 90 1.12 -0.50 -12.17
N ASP A 91 0.30 -0.02 -13.09
CA ASP A 91 -1.14 -0.28 -13.09
C ASP A 91 -1.43 -1.34 -14.16
N PHE A 92 -2.02 -2.46 -13.75
CA PHE A 92 -2.44 -3.54 -14.64
C PHE A 92 -3.93 -3.43 -14.94
N LEU A 93 -4.26 -3.38 -16.23
CA LEU A 93 -5.63 -3.28 -16.72
C LEU A 93 -6.09 -4.62 -17.27
N PHE A 94 -7.04 -5.25 -16.59
CA PHE A 94 -7.60 -6.54 -16.97
C PHE A 94 -9.03 -6.35 -17.47
N GLN A 95 -9.22 -6.47 -18.77
CA GLN A 95 -10.55 -6.46 -19.37
C GLN A 95 -11.13 -7.87 -19.40
N PHE A 96 -12.23 -8.10 -18.70
CA PHE A 96 -12.96 -9.37 -18.71
C PHE A 96 -13.92 -9.42 -19.90
N PHE A 97 -14.17 -10.63 -20.40
CA PHE A 97 -15.12 -10.89 -21.49
C PHE A 97 -16.50 -11.31 -20.99
N ASP A 98 -16.60 -11.67 -19.71
CA ASP A 98 -17.78 -12.24 -19.09
C ASP A 98 -18.09 -11.50 -17.78
N GLU A 99 -19.37 -11.17 -17.58
CA GLU A 99 -19.87 -10.45 -16.42
C GLU A 99 -19.75 -11.29 -15.14
N ASP A 100 -20.06 -12.59 -15.23
CA ASP A 100 -20.03 -13.49 -14.08
C ASP A 100 -18.60 -13.67 -13.60
N SER A 101 -17.68 -13.96 -14.52
CA SER A 101 -16.24 -14.04 -14.26
C SER A 101 -15.68 -12.75 -13.65
N PHE A 102 -16.13 -11.59 -14.13
CA PHE A 102 -15.74 -10.29 -13.60
C PHE A 102 -16.24 -10.09 -12.15
N LYS A 103 -17.52 -10.37 -11.88
CA LYS A 103 -18.10 -10.24 -10.54
C LYS A 103 -17.44 -11.19 -9.55
N ILE A 104 -17.24 -12.45 -9.92
CA ILE A 104 -16.58 -13.46 -9.09
C ILE A 104 -15.16 -13.02 -8.75
N PHE A 105 -14.39 -12.55 -9.75
CA PHE A 105 -13.04 -12.07 -9.52
C PHE A 105 -13.03 -10.87 -8.57
N CYS A 106 -13.84 -9.84 -8.82
CA CYS A 106 -13.92 -8.63 -7.99
C CYS A 106 -14.30 -8.97 -6.55
N GLN A 107 -15.28 -9.84 -6.35
CA GLN A 107 -15.70 -10.28 -5.02
C GLN A 107 -14.56 -11.00 -4.29
N LYS A 108 -13.94 -11.99 -4.94
CA LYS A 108 -12.89 -12.82 -4.32
C LYS A 108 -11.62 -12.03 -4.05
N PHE A 109 -11.26 -11.13 -4.96
CA PHE A 109 -10.11 -10.26 -4.80
C PHE A 109 -10.32 -9.26 -3.65
N ARG A 110 -11.53 -8.69 -3.52
CA ARG A 110 -11.89 -7.83 -2.38
C ARG A 110 -11.88 -8.59 -1.06
N GLU A 111 -12.53 -9.75 -1.00
CA GLU A 111 -12.51 -10.63 0.18
C GLU A 111 -11.08 -10.96 0.62
N PHE A 112 -10.19 -11.26 -0.33
CA PHE A 112 -8.78 -11.52 -0.03
C PHE A 112 -8.06 -10.28 0.49
N LEU A 113 -8.22 -9.12 -0.16
CA LEU A 113 -7.61 -7.87 0.32
C LEU A 113 -8.10 -7.45 1.71
N ASP A 114 -9.39 -7.61 1.98
CA ASP A 114 -9.98 -7.33 3.30
C ASP A 114 -9.45 -8.28 4.38
N SER A 115 -9.04 -9.51 4.01
CA SER A 115 -8.44 -10.47 4.94
C SER A 115 -7.01 -10.14 5.38
N LEU A 116 -6.34 -9.20 4.71
CA LEU A 116 -4.94 -8.82 4.99
C LEU A 116 -4.78 -7.86 6.17
N ASP A 117 -5.86 -7.51 6.87
CA ASP A 117 -5.87 -6.58 8.03
C ASP A 117 -5.09 -5.27 7.77
N ARG A 118 -5.23 -4.74 6.55
CA ARG A 118 -4.56 -3.49 6.14
C ARG A 118 -5.25 -2.29 6.79
N PRO A 119 -4.48 -1.26 7.20
CA PRO A 119 -5.07 -0.04 7.75
C PRO A 119 -5.92 0.65 6.68
N LYS A 120 -7.13 1.07 7.07
CA LYS A 120 -8.08 1.76 6.18
C LYS A 120 -8.13 3.25 6.43
N ARG A 121 -7.81 3.70 7.65
CA ARG A 121 -7.83 5.10 8.08
C ARG A 121 -6.52 5.49 8.75
N LEU A 122 -5.79 6.45 8.19
CA LEU A 122 -4.49 6.89 8.70
C LEU A 122 -4.46 8.38 9.07
N LEU A 123 -3.79 8.72 10.16
CA LEU A 123 -3.37 10.11 10.43
C LEU A 123 -1.98 10.31 9.86
N VAL A 124 -1.81 11.28 8.97
CA VAL A 124 -0.51 11.65 8.41
C VAL A 124 -0.03 12.95 9.03
N ILE A 125 1.01 12.88 9.85
CA ILE A 125 1.64 14.06 10.47
C ILE A 125 2.84 14.46 9.63
N VAL A 126 2.78 15.66 9.04
CA VAL A 126 3.84 16.20 8.18
C VAL A 126 4.54 17.32 8.92
N ASN A 127 5.87 17.25 9.04
CA ASN A 127 6.64 18.37 9.58
C ASN A 127 7.46 19.05 8.48
N PRO A 128 7.01 20.23 7.99
CA PRO A 128 7.67 20.94 6.89
C PRO A 128 9.01 21.57 7.29
N PHE A 129 9.30 21.71 8.58
CA PHE A 129 10.49 22.38 9.09
C PHE A 129 11.71 21.46 9.27
N GLY A 130 11.51 20.14 9.21
CA GLY A 130 12.58 19.16 9.38
C GLY A 130 13.56 19.10 8.21
N GLY A 131 14.87 19.01 8.51
CA GLY A 131 15.92 18.75 7.52
C GLY A 131 15.92 19.71 6.33
N LYS A 132 15.87 19.17 5.10
CA LYS A 132 15.88 19.94 3.84
C LYS A 132 14.55 20.66 3.52
N ARG A 133 13.56 20.64 4.43
CA ARG A 133 12.22 21.22 4.24
C ARG A 133 11.48 20.67 3.01
N ILE A 134 11.70 19.39 2.72
CA ILE A 134 11.08 18.68 1.59
C ILE A 134 9.94 17.75 2.03
N ALA A 135 9.61 17.68 3.33
CA ALA A 135 8.59 16.76 3.85
C ALA A 135 7.22 16.97 3.20
N LEU A 136 6.79 18.22 3.03
CA LEU A 136 5.53 18.54 2.36
C LEU A 136 5.55 18.13 0.88
N LYS A 137 6.70 18.30 0.22
CA LYS A 137 6.88 17.86 -1.16
C LYS A 137 6.80 16.33 -1.27
N ILE A 138 7.53 15.60 -0.41
CA ILE A 138 7.49 14.13 -0.35
C ILE A 138 6.07 13.64 -0.06
N TYR A 139 5.36 14.31 0.85
CA TYR A 139 3.97 13.98 1.13
C TYR A 139 3.11 14.08 -0.14
N ASN A 140 3.18 15.20 -0.86
CA ASN A 140 2.35 15.41 -2.05
C ASN A 140 2.76 14.55 -3.25
N ASP A 141 4.06 14.37 -3.47
CA ASP A 141 4.61 13.70 -4.67
C ASP A 141 4.66 12.17 -4.51
N GLU A 142 4.86 11.66 -3.30
CA GLU A 142 5.12 10.23 -3.06
C GLU A 142 4.09 9.59 -2.12
N VAL A 143 3.87 10.15 -0.92
CA VAL A 143 3.03 9.50 0.10
C VAL A 143 1.55 9.52 -0.29
N LYS A 144 1.04 10.69 -0.64
CA LYS A 144 -0.37 10.90 -0.98
C LYS A 144 -0.80 10.01 -2.17
N PRO A 145 -0.07 9.95 -3.31
CA PRO A 145 -0.45 9.09 -4.42
C PRO A 145 -0.45 7.59 -4.09
N LEU A 146 0.34 7.15 -3.11
CA LEU A 146 0.37 5.76 -2.64
C LEU A 146 -0.83 5.45 -1.75
N LEU A 147 -1.21 6.35 -0.84
CA LEU A 147 -2.42 6.21 -0.02
C LEU A 147 -3.68 6.20 -0.89
N ASP A 148 -3.77 7.12 -1.86
CA ASP A 148 -4.86 7.16 -2.84
C ASP A 148 -4.89 5.88 -3.72
N ALA A 149 -3.73 5.30 -4.02
CA ALA A 149 -3.65 4.05 -4.78
C ALA A 149 -4.12 2.84 -3.95
N ALA A 150 -3.89 2.87 -2.65
CA ALA A 150 -4.28 1.81 -1.73
C ALA A 150 -5.73 1.94 -1.23
N ASP A 151 -6.47 2.96 -1.66
CA ASP A 151 -7.85 3.26 -1.20
C ASP A 151 -7.92 3.44 0.33
N ILE A 152 -6.88 4.08 0.88
CA ILE A 152 -6.78 4.39 2.31
C ILE A 152 -7.33 5.79 2.54
N GLU A 153 -8.26 5.94 3.48
CA GLU A 153 -8.68 7.23 3.98
C GLU A 153 -7.58 7.83 4.86
N TYR A 154 -7.25 9.11 4.66
CA TYR A 154 -6.25 9.77 5.49
C TYR A 154 -6.63 11.20 5.85
N THR A 155 -6.20 11.60 7.05
CA THR A 155 -6.23 13.00 7.49
C THR A 155 -4.81 13.50 7.60
N MET A 156 -4.46 14.56 6.87
CA MET A 156 -3.14 15.16 6.95
C MET A 156 -3.13 16.36 7.91
N GLN A 157 -2.15 16.40 8.81
CA GLN A 157 -1.89 17.52 9.70
C GLN A 157 -0.45 17.99 9.62
N GLU A 158 -0.26 19.28 9.37
CA GLU A 158 1.05 19.90 9.36
C GLU A 158 1.47 20.39 10.75
N THR A 159 2.67 20.04 11.20
CA THR A 159 3.21 20.57 12.44
C THR A 159 3.59 22.03 12.27
N GLN A 160 3.26 22.89 13.24
CA GLN A 160 3.52 24.33 13.15
C GLN A 160 4.76 24.77 13.98
N TYR A 161 5.12 24.00 14.99
CA TYR A 161 6.23 24.30 15.93
C TYR A 161 6.74 23.01 16.57
N GLN A 162 7.85 23.11 17.32
CA GLN A 162 8.46 21.99 18.05
C GLN A 162 7.48 21.43 19.10
N LEU A 163 7.39 20.11 19.24
CA LEU A 163 6.42 19.41 20.10
C LEU A 163 4.95 19.49 19.64
N HIS A 164 4.64 20.10 18.49
CA HIS A 164 3.25 20.12 18.01
C HIS A 164 2.75 18.70 17.67
N ALA A 165 3.61 17.81 17.14
CA ALA A 165 3.22 16.43 16.86
C ALA A 165 2.81 15.68 18.13
N LYS A 166 3.50 15.96 19.24
CA LYS A 166 3.19 15.44 20.57
C LYS A 166 1.79 15.86 21.02
N GLU A 167 1.44 17.13 20.85
CA GLU A 167 0.12 17.67 21.22
C GLU A 167 -1.01 17.07 20.37
N ILE A 168 -0.78 16.91 19.06
CA ILE A 168 -1.71 16.26 18.14
C ILE A 168 -2.04 14.84 18.62
N VAL A 169 -1.03 14.00 18.86
CA VAL A 169 -1.28 12.59 19.23
C VAL A 169 -1.78 12.43 20.66
N ARG A 170 -1.42 13.35 21.57
CA ARG A 170 -1.96 13.38 22.93
C ARG A 170 -3.45 13.67 22.96
N SER A 171 -3.95 14.49 22.01
CA SER A 171 -5.38 14.83 21.88
C SER A 171 -6.13 13.97 20.85
N LEU A 172 -5.45 13.02 20.21
CA LEU A 172 -5.99 12.18 19.15
C LEU A 172 -7.10 11.26 19.65
N ASP A 173 -8.18 11.17 18.90
CA ASP A 173 -9.15 10.09 19.07
C ASP A 173 -8.66 8.84 18.35
N LEU A 174 -8.14 7.88 19.10
CA LEU A 174 -7.56 6.63 18.59
C LEU A 174 -8.59 5.77 17.85
N SER A 175 -9.89 5.92 18.12
CA SER A 175 -10.94 5.11 17.48
C SER A 175 -11.15 5.46 16.00
N ARG A 176 -10.69 6.64 15.58
CA ARG A 176 -10.86 7.17 14.23
C ARG A 176 -9.79 6.69 13.25
N TYR A 177 -8.67 6.17 13.75
CA TYR A 177 -7.50 5.87 12.95
C TYR A 177 -6.97 4.48 13.30
N ASP A 178 -6.53 3.77 12.27
CA ASP A 178 -5.92 2.45 12.39
C ASP A 178 -4.38 2.56 12.48
N GLY A 179 -3.82 3.77 12.29
CA GLY A 179 -2.39 4.04 12.38
C GLY A 179 -2.01 5.51 12.21
N VAL A 180 -0.77 5.85 12.57
CA VAL A 180 -0.18 7.18 12.39
C VAL A 180 1.06 7.08 11.50
N VAL A 181 1.12 7.88 10.45
CA VAL A 181 2.27 7.99 9.55
C VAL A 181 2.94 9.35 9.74
N CYS A 182 4.23 9.34 10.06
CA CYS A 182 5.02 10.54 10.26
C CYS A 182 5.88 10.82 9.02
N VAL A 183 5.73 11.99 8.40
CA VAL A 183 6.56 12.44 7.28
C VAL A 183 7.48 13.57 7.77
N SER A 184 8.72 13.22 8.14
CA SER A 184 9.70 14.18 8.68
C SER A 184 11.12 13.58 8.76
N GLY A 185 12.06 14.32 9.36
CA GLY A 185 13.34 13.79 9.85
C GLY A 185 13.24 13.17 11.26
N ASP A 186 14.39 13.01 11.93
CA ASP A 186 14.55 12.12 13.09
C ASP A 186 13.71 12.49 14.33
N GLY A 187 13.33 13.76 14.51
CA GLY A 187 12.72 14.24 15.75
C GLY A 187 11.24 13.90 15.94
N ILE A 188 10.47 13.77 14.85
CA ILE A 188 8.99 13.71 14.96
C ILE A 188 8.50 12.42 15.61
N LEU A 189 9.20 11.30 15.39
CA LEU A 189 8.81 10.02 15.98
C LEU A 189 8.87 10.09 17.50
N VAL A 190 9.92 10.72 18.03
CA VAL A 190 10.11 10.88 19.48
C VAL A 190 8.99 11.73 20.06
N GLU A 191 8.59 12.80 19.37
CA GLU A 191 7.43 13.62 19.76
C GLU A 191 6.14 12.80 19.80
N VAL A 192 5.90 12.00 18.76
CA VAL A 192 4.70 11.15 18.65
C VAL A 192 4.67 10.08 19.74
N VAL A 193 5.75 9.33 19.94
CA VAL A 193 5.82 8.29 20.96
C VAL A 193 5.63 8.89 22.35
N ASN A 194 6.31 9.99 22.67
CA ASN A 194 6.14 10.67 23.96
C ASN A 194 4.71 11.20 24.13
N GLY A 195 4.08 11.70 23.07
CA GLY A 195 2.70 12.17 23.11
C GLY A 195 1.69 11.06 23.37
N LEU A 196 1.93 9.85 22.84
CA LEU A 196 1.11 8.66 23.12
C LEU A 196 1.31 8.18 24.57
N LEU A 197 2.56 8.20 25.08
CA LEU A 197 2.88 7.78 26.44
C LEU A 197 2.35 8.72 27.54
N GLU A 198 2.13 10.01 27.23
CA GLU A 198 1.56 10.97 28.17
C GLU A 198 0.04 10.89 28.31
N ARG A 199 -0.62 10.04 27.52
CA ARG A 199 -2.07 9.89 27.59
C ARG A 199 -2.49 9.04 28.79
N LYS A 200 -3.75 9.21 29.22
CA LYS A 200 -4.32 8.38 30.29
C LYS A 200 -4.48 6.91 29.86
N ASP A 201 -4.78 6.71 28.58
CA ASP A 201 -4.96 5.42 27.89
C ASP A 201 -3.69 4.95 27.17
N TRP A 202 -2.50 5.31 27.70
CA TRP A 202 -1.21 5.05 27.04
C TRP A 202 -0.98 3.57 26.72
N ASP A 203 -1.49 2.64 27.53
CA ASP A 203 -1.34 1.19 27.37
C ASP A 203 -2.01 0.68 26.08
N THR A 204 -3.04 1.38 25.63
CA THR A 204 -3.75 1.13 24.37
C THR A 204 -3.17 2.02 23.26
N ALA A 205 -2.88 3.28 23.56
CA ALA A 205 -2.34 4.24 22.61
C ALA A 205 -0.99 3.81 22.01
N ILE A 206 -0.10 3.21 22.81
CA ILE A 206 1.23 2.77 22.36
C ILE A 206 1.18 1.58 21.39
N LYS A 207 0.04 0.86 21.34
CA LYS A 207 -0.18 -0.24 20.39
C LYS A 207 -0.58 0.26 19.00
N MET A 208 -0.84 1.56 18.84
CA MET A 208 -1.15 2.17 17.55
C MET A 208 0.00 1.96 16.56
N PRO A 209 -0.24 1.37 15.38
CA PRO A 209 0.78 1.23 14.35
C PRO A 209 1.38 2.58 13.94
N LEU A 210 2.70 2.67 13.96
CA LEU A 210 3.46 3.86 13.57
C LEU A 210 4.26 3.60 12.29
N GLY A 211 4.06 4.44 11.27
CA GLY A 211 4.84 4.48 10.04
C GLY A 211 5.71 5.73 9.99
N ILE A 212 6.91 5.63 9.40
CA ILE A 212 7.82 6.77 9.25
C ILE A 212 8.28 6.87 7.79
N VAL A 213 8.15 8.07 7.23
CA VAL A 213 8.71 8.45 5.93
C VAL A 213 9.77 9.50 6.18
N LEU A 214 11.04 9.09 6.01
CA LEU A 214 12.18 9.96 6.26
C LEU A 214 12.31 11.03 5.17
N ALA A 215 12.17 12.29 5.58
CA ALA A 215 12.29 13.46 4.73
C ALA A 215 13.73 14.02 4.62
N GLY A 216 14.75 13.23 4.97
CA GLY A 216 16.15 13.57 4.72
C GLY A 216 17.15 12.51 5.23
N LEU A 217 17.88 11.83 4.34
CA LEU A 217 19.25 12.11 3.90
C LEU A 217 19.57 11.06 2.82
N LEU A 218 19.74 11.47 1.55
CA LEU A 218 20.58 10.71 0.61
C LEU A 218 22.01 10.94 1.10
N LEU A 219 22.58 9.99 1.83
CA LEU A 219 24.03 9.92 1.95
C LEU A 219 24.57 9.67 0.54
N TYR A 220 25.43 10.60 0.11
CA TYR A 220 26.17 10.60 -1.15
C TYR A 220 27.09 9.38 -1.26
#